data_AF-A0A7X1PF25-F1
#
_entry.id   AF-A0A7X1PF25-F1
#
_cell.length_a   1.000
_cell.length_b   1.000
_cell.length_c   1.000
_cell.angle_alpha   90.00
_cell.angle_beta   90.00
_cell.angle_gamma   90.00
#
_symmetry.space_group_name_H-M   'P 1'
#
loop_
_entity.id
_entity.type
_entity.pdbx_description
1 polymer ?
#
loop_
_entity_poly.entity_id
_entity_poly.type
_entity_poly.pdbx_seq_one_letter_code
_entity_poly.pdbx_strand_id
1 'polypeptide(L)'
;MAATCAGSEVVSACPTPVPGSREEGMLSEARTQAGFSILYPCQLPNSQRLSNTTVIGEPGRQQAELVFIGPFDLTIRQSQYPPAVSPDPSGASRITIDLFPNVRASLIERNDGSSSALYHLFWDRDGIFYEVQAAGPSQERRTILLIATSLQ
;
A
#
# COMPACT_ATOMS: atom_id res chain seq x y z
N MET A 1 -10.26 -22.81 43.35
CA MET A 1 -11.03 -21.88 42.50
C MET A 1 -10.16 -21.57 41.30
N ALA A 2 -10.61 -21.92 40.10
CA ALA A 2 -9.81 -21.88 38.88
C ALA A 2 -9.64 -20.43 38.38
N ALA A 3 -8.39 -20.05 38.09
CA ALA A 3 -8.08 -18.84 37.35
C ALA A 3 -8.29 -19.13 35.86
N THR A 4 -9.42 -18.70 35.31
CA THR A 4 -9.65 -18.71 33.86
C THR A 4 -8.95 -17.52 33.24
N CYS A 5 -7.89 -17.80 32.47
CA CYS A 5 -7.31 -16.91 31.48
C CYS A 5 -8.42 -16.43 30.54
N ALA A 6 -8.80 -15.16 30.64
CA ALA A 6 -9.46 -14.48 29.54
C ALA A 6 -8.36 -14.19 28.50
N GLY A 7 -8.25 -15.07 27.50
CA GLY A 7 -7.56 -14.76 26.27
C GLY A 7 -8.27 -13.60 25.62
N SER A 8 -7.76 -12.39 25.83
CA SER A 8 -8.14 -11.25 25.00
C SER A 8 -7.57 -11.52 23.61
N GLU A 9 -8.47 -11.88 22.70
CA GLU A 9 -8.27 -11.85 21.27
C GLU A 9 -7.48 -10.57 20.92
N VAL A 10 -6.30 -10.76 20.35
CA VAL A 10 -5.61 -9.67 19.67
C VAL A 10 -6.44 -9.38 18.43
N VAL A 11 -7.48 -8.55 18.59
CA VAL A 11 -7.94 -7.71 17.49
C VAL A 11 -6.70 -6.92 17.12
N SER A 12 -5.96 -7.40 16.13
CA SER A 12 -4.81 -6.69 15.59
C SER A 12 -5.38 -5.48 14.89
N ALA A 13 -5.76 -4.47 15.67
CA ALA A 13 -6.12 -3.16 15.17
C ALA A 13 -5.00 -2.78 14.23
N CYS A 14 -5.33 -2.56 12.96
CA CYS A 14 -4.38 -2.07 12.00
C CYS A 14 -3.61 -0.91 12.66
N PRO A 15 -2.27 -0.89 12.59
CA PRO A 15 -1.47 0.20 13.09
C PRO A 15 -1.76 1.43 12.23
N THR A 16 -2.94 2.01 12.41
CA THR A 16 -3.28 3.32 11.92
C THR A 16 -2.36 4.31 12.63
N PRO A 17 -2.03 5.43 11.98
CA PRO A 17 -1.32 6.52 12.65
C PRO A 17 -1.92 6.84 14.02
N VAL A 18 -1.07 7.12 15.00
CA VAL A 18 -1.49 7.38 16.38
C VAL A 18 -2.45 8.58 16.39
N PRO A 19 -3.63 8.50 17.04
CA PRO A 19 -4.56 9.64 17.10
C PRO A 19 -3.87 10.93 17.57
N GLY A 20 -4.07 12.02 16.83
CA GLY A 20 -3.44 13.32 17.12
C GLY A 20 -1.97 13.45 16.65
N SER A 21 -1.42 12.44 15.99
CA SER A 21 -0.14 12.55 15.26
C SER A 21 -0.32 13.34 13.96
N ARG A 22 0.80 13.83 13.41
CA ARG A 22 0.80 14.51 12.10
C ARG A 22 0.30 13.57 11.00
N GLU A 23 0.72 12.32 11.05
CA GLU A 23 0.36 11.26 10.11
C GLU A 23 -1.13 10.95 10.13
N GLU A 24 -1.75 10.97 11.31
CA GLU A 24 -3.20 10.81 11.44
C GLU A 24 -3.95 12.00 10.86
N GLY A 25 -3.50 13.23 11.15
CA GLY A 25 -4.07 14.44 10.56
C GLY A 25 -4.04 14.43 9.02
N MET A 26 -2.91 14.03 8.42
CA MET A 26 -2.76 13.92 6.96
C MET A 26 -3.73 12.87 6.36
N LEU A 27 -3.84 11.70 6.99
CA LEU A 27 -4.73 10.65 6.51
C LEU A 27 -6.21 11.01 6.68
N SER A 28 -6.56 11.66 7.80
CA SER A 28 -7.91 12.13 8.08
C SER A 28 -8.35 13.20 7.08
N GLU A 29 -7.48 14.18 6.81
CA GLU A 29 -7.73 15.20 5.79
C GLU A 29 -7.96 14.57 4.40
N ALA A 30 -7.08 13.66 3.99
CA ALA A 30 -7.24 12.96 2.71
C ALA A 30 -8.55 12.17 2.62
N ARG A 31 -8.96 11.50 3.70
CA ARG A 31 -10.24 10.78 3.77
C ARG A 31 -11.44 11.71 3.66
N THR A 32 -11.35 12.95 4.14
CA THR A 32 -12.43 13.94 3.96
C THR A 32 -12.47 14.54 2.56
N GLN A 33 -11.34 14.60 1.86
CA GLN A 33 -11.25 15.14 0.49
C GLN A 33 -11.61 14.11 -0.59
N ALA A 34 -11.33 12.83 -0.33
CA ALA A 34 -11.62 11.76 -1.26
C ALA A 34 -13.11 11.37 -1.23
N GLY A 35 -13.72 11.29 -2.42
CA GLY A 35 -15.05 10.76 -2.67
C GLY A 35 -15.09 9.23 -2.72
N PHE A 36 -14.06 8.56 -2.20
CA PHE A 36 -13.98 7.11 -2.06
C PHE A 36 -13.20 6.74 -0.79
N SER A 37 -13.36 5.50 -0.32
CA SER A 37 -12.68 5.03 0.89
C SER A 37 -11.17 4.85 0.65
N ILE A 38 -10.35 5.66 1.31
CA ILE A 38 -8.89 5.50 1.31
C ILE A 38 -8.49 4.43 2.31
N LEU A 39 -7.94 3.33 1.79
CA LEU A 39 -7.41 2.23 2.57
C LEU A 39 -5.99 2.53 3.08
N TYR A 40 -5.64 2.01 4.26
CA TYR A 40 -4.32 2.15 4.85
C TYR A 40 -3.70 0.75 5.09
N PRO A 41 -2.39 0.55 4.83
CA PRO A 41 -1.77 -0.76 5.01
C PRO A 41 -1.64 -1.10 6.50
N CYS A 42 -2.18 -2.26 6.90
CA CYS A 42 -2.08 -2.74 8.27
C CYS A 42 -0.75 -3.44 8.57
N GLN A 43 0.00 -3.81 7.54
CA GLN A 43 1.31 -4.41 7.68
C GLN A 43 2.33 -3.55 6.94
N LEU A 44 3.13 -2.82 7.72
CA LEU A 44 4.26 -2.06 7.24
C LEU A 44 5.53 -2.53 7.94
N PRO A 45 6.67 -2.60 7.23
CA PRO A 45 7.96 -2.83 7.87
C PRO A 45 8.23 -1.79 8.96
N ASN A 46 8.91 -2.21 10.03
CA ASN A 46 9.32 -1.31 11.09
C ASN A 46 10.07 -0.11 10.50
N SER A 47 9.79 1.08 11.03
CA SER A 47 10.37 2.36 10.59
C SER A 47 9.87 2.91 9.25
N GLN A 48 8.93 2.26 8.55
CA GLN A 48 8.16 2.95 7.51
C GLN A 48 7.20 3.95 8.15
N ARG A 49 7.19 5.19 7.65
CA ARG A 49 6.32 6.25 8.17
C ARG A 49 5.64 6.99 7.04
N LEU A 50 4.35 7.26 7.21
CA LEU A 50 3.60 8.10 6.29
C LEU A 50 4.19 9.52 6.32
N SER A 51 4.75 9.96 5.20
CA SER A 51 5.35 11.28 5.08
C SER A 51 4.46 12.28 4.34
N ASN A 52 3.63 11.80 3.42
CA ASN A 52 2.75 12.65 2.64
C ASN A 52 1.48 11.90 2.27
N THR A 53 0.39 12.64 2.13
CA THR A 53 -0.85 12.14 1.53
C THR A 53 -1.44 13.22 0.66
N THR A 54 -1.76 12.88 -0.58
CA THR A 54 -2.33 13.82 -1.54
C THR A 54 -3.57 13.21 -2.18
N VAL A 55 -4.60 14.02 -2.35
CA VAL A 55 -5.79 13.67 -3.12
C VAL A 55 -5.90 14.66 -4.27
N ILE A 56 -5.97 14.14 -5.50
CA ILE A 56 -6.03 14.95 -6.72
C ILE A 56 -7.18 14.49 -7.61
N GLY A 57 -7.64 15.40 -8.47
CA GLY A 57 -8.71 15.15 -9.44
C GLY A 57 -10.08 15.66 -8.99
N GLU A 58 -11.06 15.51 -9.87
CA GLU A 58 -12.44 15.92 -9.66
C GLU A 58 -13.27 14.76 -9.07
N PRO A 59 -14.32 15.02 -8.27
CA PRO A 59 -15.20 13.98 -7.75
C PRO A 59 -15.69 13.00 -8.83
N GLY A 60 -15.54 11.70 -8.60
CA GLY A 60 -15.83 10.65 -9.59
C GLY A 60 -14.65 10.31 -10.52
N ARG A 61 -13.55 11.07 -10.44
CA ARG A 61 -12.28 10.80 -11.13
C ARG A 61 -11.09 11.22 -10.25
N GLN A 62 -11.11 10.78 -8.99
CA GLN A 62 -10.07 11.12 -8.03
C GLN A 62 -9.01 10.04 -7.91
N GLN A 63 -7.86 10.46 -7.40
CA GLN A 63 -6.75 9.61 -6.99
C GLN A 63 -6.24 10.07 -5.63
N ALA A 64 -5.97 9.13 -4.74
CA ALA A 64 -5.25 9.33 -3.50
C ALA A 64 -3.87 8.68 -3.59
N GLU A 65 -2.84 9.36 -3.11
CA GLU A 65 -1.47 8.88 -3.03
C GLU A 65 -0.95 9.01 -1.61
N LEU A 66 -0.48 7.91 -1.04
CA LEU A 66 0.13 7.82 0.28
C LEU A 66 1.61 7.52 0.09
N VAL A 67 2.48 8.44 0.53
CA VAL A 67 3.92 8.31 0.40
C VAL A 67 4.51 8.00 1.77
N PHE A 68 5.31 6.95 1.83
CA PHE A 68 5.99 6.47 3.01
C PHE A 68 7.50 6.58 2.84
N ILE A 69 8.17 7.03 3.90
CA ILE A 69 9.62 7.13 3.95
C ILE A 69 10.12 6.19 5.05
N GLY A 70 11.21 5.48 4.77
CA GLY A 70 11.83 4.56 5.71
C GLY A 70 12.96 3.77 5.08
N PRO A 71 13.07 2.44 5.31
CA PRO A 71 14.15 1.61 4.77
C PRO A 71 14.13 1.50 3.23
N PHE A 72 13.01 1.85 2.60
CA PHE A 72 12.84 1.98 1.15
C PHE A 72 11.74 3.01 0.90
N ASP A 73 11.71 3.57 -0.30
CA ASP A 73 10.63 4.45 -0.73
C ASP A 73 9.41 3.60 -1.06
N LEU A 74 8.27 3.95 -0.48
CA LEU A 74 7.01 3.23 -0.70
C LEU A 74 5.92 4.24 -1.03
N THR A 75 5.22 4.00 -2.13
CA THR A 75 4.06 4.79 -2.54
C THR A 75 2.89 3.86 -2.77
N ILE A 76 1.75 4.17 -2.15
CA ILE A 76 0.49 3.47 -2.35
C ILE A 76 -0.47 4.44 -3.02
N ARG A 77 -1.00 4.05 -4.17
CA ARG A 77 -1.96 4.85 -4.93
C ARG A 77 -3.29 4.12 -5.03
N GLN A 78 -4.36 4.88 -4.93
CA GLN A 78 -5.74 4.39 -5.05
C GLN A 78 -6.48 5.36 -5.98
N SER A 79 -7.05 4.87 -7.08
CA SER A 79 -7.67 5.72 -8.09
C SER A 79 -8.99 5.17 -8.62
N GLN A 80 -9.90 6.06 -8.98
CA GLN A 80 -11.18 5.73 -9.64
C GLN A 80 -11.03 5.53 -11.16
N TYR A 81 -9.81 5.64 -11.67
CA TYR A 81 -9.49 5.46 -13.09
C TYR A 81 -8.23 4.63 -13.25
N PRO A 82 -8.06 3.94 -14.40
CA PRO A 82 -6.90 3.10 -14.64
C PRO A 82 -5.60 3.90 -14.54
N PRO A 83 -4.54 3.31 -13.97
CA PRO A 83 -3.26 3.99 -13.82
C PRO A 83 -2.63 4.24 -15.20
N ALA A 84 -1.87 5.32 -15.31
CA ALA A 84 -1.04 5.54 -16.49
C ALA A 84 0.06 4.48 -16.51
N VAL A 85 0.02 3.58 -17.49
CA VAL A 85 1.02 2.52 -17.63
C VAL A 85 2.30 3.13 -18.22
N SER A 86 3.27 3.39 -17.35
CA SER A 86 4.63 3.70 -17.79
C SER A 86 5.26 2.47 -18.45
N PRO A 87 6.18 2.65 -19.43
CA PRO A 87 6.93 1.53 -19.98
C PRO A 87 7.72 0.81 -18.87
N ASP A 88 7.77 -0.52 -18.96
CA ASP A 88 8.49 -1.34 -17.99
C ASP A 88 9.97 -0.91 -17.94
N PRO A 89 10.54 -0.72 -16.73
CA PRO A 89 11.95 -0.38 -16.61
C PRO A 89 12.83 -1.45 -17.28
N SER A 90 13.96 -1.03 -17.86
CA SER A 90 14.92 -1.98 -18.43
C SER A 90 15.34 -3.03 -17.40
N GLY A 91 15.31 -4.31 -17.80
CA GLY A 91 15.63 -5.45 -16.95
C GLY A 91 14.52 -5.85 -15.96
N ALA A 92 13.35 -5.21 -16.00
CA ALA A 92 12.22 -5.63 -15.18
C ALA A 92 11.51 -6.85 -15.80
N SER A 93 10.97 -7.71 -14.94
CA SER A 93 10.09 -8.80 -15.30
C SER A 93 8.66 -8.47 -14.91
N ARG A 94 7.69 -8.97 -15.69
CA ARG A 94 6.26 -8.79 -15.44
C ARG A 94 5.63 -10.14 -15.13
N ILE A 95 4.96 -10.23 -13.98
CA ILE A 95 4.42 -11.46 -13.41
C ILE A 95 2.96 -11.23 -13.03
N THR A 96 2.06 -12.14 -13.38
CA THR A 96 0.68 -12.12 -12.89
C THR A 96 0.59 -12.95 -11.60
N ILE A 97 -0.05 -12.41 -10.57
CA ILE A 97 -0.17 -13.02 -9.24
C ILE A 97 -1.64 -12.93 -8.80
N ASP A 98 -2.17 -14.01 -8.22
CA ASP A 98 -3.47 -13.96 -7.53
C ASP A 98 -3.24 -13.34 -6.14
N LEU A 99 -3.61 -12.06 -5.98
CA LEU A 99 -3.33 -11.28 -4.77
C LEU A 99 -4.37 -11.52 -3.66
N PHE A 100 -5.63 -11.66 -4.06
CA PHE A 100 -6.75 -12.08 -3.21
C PHE A 100 -7.55 -13.16 -3.93
N PRO A 101 -8.47 -13.88 -3.25
CA PRO A 101 -9.42 -14.74 -3.94
C PRO A 101 -10.13 -13.95 -5.05
N ASN A 102 -9.95 -14.36 -6.31
CA ASN A 102 -10.51 -13.73 -7.52
C ASN A 102 -9.96 -12.35 -7.92
N VAL A 103 -8.91 -11.83 -7.26
CA VAL A 103 -8.26 -10.58 -7.67
C VAL A 103 -6.88 -10.88 -8.24
N ARG A 104 -6.73 -10.67 -9.54
CA ARG A 104 -5.44 -10.76 -10.22
C ARG A 104 -4.71 -9.43 -10.15
N ALA A 105 -3.49 -9.47 -9.64
CA ALA A 105 -2.55 -8.37 -9.69
C ALA A 105 -1.48 -8.66 -10.75
N SER A 106 -0.90 -7.60 -11.27
CA SER A 106 0.30 -7.67 -12.08
C SER A 106 1.44 -7.01 -11.31
N LEU A 107 2.51 -7.75 -11.13
CA LEU A 107 3.73 -7.31 -10.49
C LEU A 107 4.79 -7.10 -11.56
N ILE A 108 5.31 -5.88 -11.65
CA ILE A 108 6.56 -5.58 -12.33
C ILE A 108 7.65 -5.55 -11.27
N GLU A 109 8.69 -6.35 -11.44
CA GLU A 109 9.82 -6.37 -10.51
C GLU A 109 11.15 -6.33 -11.24
N ARG A 110 12.08 -5.55 -10.69
CA ARG A 110 13.50 -5.60 -11.01
C ARG A 110 14.24 -5.86 -9.72
N ASN A 111 14.67 -7.11 -9.53
CA ASN A 111 15.51 -7.51 -8.41
C ASN A 111 16.58 -8.48 -8.95
N ASP A 112 17.65 -7.91 -9.48
CA ASP A 112 18.78 -8.62 -10.09
C ASP A 112 19.85 -9.03 -9.06
N GLY A 113 19.54 -8.92 -7.76
CA GLY A 113 20.51 -9.13 -6.68
C GLY A 113 21.51 -7.98 -6.52
N SER A 114 21.34 -6.88 -7.26
CA SER A 114 22.06 -5.63 -7.00
C SER A 114 21.61 -4.99 -5.68
N SER A 115 22.29 -3.93 -5.28
CA SER A 115 21.96 -3.16 -4.07
C SER A 115 20.58 -2.49 -4.12
N SER A 116 19.84 -2.55 -5.24
CA SER A 116 18.53 -1.94 -5.36
C SER A 116 17.49 -2.85 -6.02
N ALA A 117 16.29 -2.90 -5.46
CA ALA A 117 15.12 -3.52 -6.07
C ALA A 117 14.04 -2.47 -6.38
N LEU A 118 13.26 -2.73 -7.42
CA LEU A 118 12.05 -1.97 -7.74
C LEU A 118 10.89 -2.96 -7.87
N TYR A 119 9.77 -2.61 -7.26
CA TYR A 119 8.52 -3.33 -7.35
C TYR A 119 7.39 -2.36 -7.71
N HIS A 120 6.57 -2.74 -8.68
CA HIS A 120 5.36 -2.02 -9.03
C HIS A 120 4.24 -3.04 -9.19
N LEU A 121 3.38 -3.11 -8.18
CA LEU A 121 2.23 -4.00 -8.14
C LEU A 121 0.97 -3.20 -8.46
N PHE A 122 0.16 -3.67 -9.39
CA PHE A 122 -1.13 -3.04 -9.73
C PHE A 122 -2.25 -4.08 -9.78
N TRP A 123 -3.42 -3.70 -9.27
CA TRP A 123 -4.63 -4.51 -9.32
C TRP A 123 -5.88 -3.64 -9.30
N ASP A 124 -7.03 -4.24 -9.60
CA ASP A 124 -8.34 -3.63 -9.50
C ASP A 124 -9.19 -4.42 -8.50
N ARG A 125 -9.91 -3.72 -7.64
CA ARG A 125 -10.90 -4.30 -6.72
C ARG A 125 -12.07 -3.35 -6.58
N ASP A 126 -13.26 -3.86 -6.90
CA ASP A 126 -14.53 -3.12 -6.80
C ASP A 126 -14.56 -1.79 -7.56
N GLY A 127 -13.85 -1.72 -8.70
CA GLY A 127 -13.79 -0.52 -9.54
C GLY A 127 -12.81 0.54 -9.05
N ILE A 128 -12.00 0.24 -8.02
CA ILE A 128 -10.88 1.05 -7.58
C ILE A 128 -9.58 0.38 -8.01
N PHE A 129 -8.75 1.14 -8.70
CA PHE A 129 -7.42 0.73 -9.09
C PHE A 129 -6.44 1.02 -7.97
N TYR A 130 -5.60 0.05 -7.66
CA TYR A 130 -4.60 0.14 -6.62
C TYR A 130 -3.22 -0.05 -7.23
N GLU A 131 -2.27 0.75 -6.78
CA GLU A 131 -0.85 0.56 -7.07
C GLU A 131 -0.04 0.58 -5.78
N VAL A 132 0.94 -0.32 -5.70
CA VAL A 132 2.01 -0.28 -4.70
C VAL A 132 3.32 -0.20 -5.45
N GLN A 133 4.02 0.91 -5.27
CA GLN A 133 5.36 1.15 -5.80
C GLN A 133 6.35 1.13 -4.66
N ALA A 134 7.41 0.35 -4.79
CA ALA A 134 8.49 0.30 -3.81
C ALA A 134 9.85 0.31 -4.52
N ALA A 135 10.76 1.15 -4.04
CA ALA A 135 12.11 1.26 -4.56
C ALA A 135 13.11 1.46 -3.41
N GLY A 136 14.24 0.77 -3.45
CA GLY A 136 15.24 0.88 -2.40
C GLY A 136 16.15 -0.35 -2.35
N PRO A 137 16.79 -0.65 -1.20
CA PRO A 137 17.56 -1.87 -1.01
C PRO A 137 16.76 -3.12 -1.38
N SER A 138 17.44 -4.21 -1.74
CA SER A 138 16.77 -5.48 -2.08
C SER A 138 15.74 -5.85 -1.00
N GLN A 139 14.46 -5.70 -1.34
CA GLN A 139 13.33 -6.15 -0.52
C GLN A 139 12.89 -7.51 -1.02
N GLU A 140 12.35 -8.34 -0.13
CA GLU A 140 11.68 -9.55 -0.57
C GLU A 140 10.34 -9.21 -1.22
N ARG A 141 10.04 -9.85 -2.37
CA ARG A 141 8.71 -9.79 -3.02
C ARG A 141 7.58 -9.99 -2.01
N ARG A 142 7.77 -10.90 -1.04
CA ARG A 142 6.83 -11.20 0.04
C ARG A 142 6.43 -9.94 0.82
N THR A 143 7.36 -9.04 1.11
CA THR A 143 7.08 -7.79 1.85
C THR A 143 6.08 -6.92 1.08
N ILE A 144 6.26 -6.77 -0.24
CA ILE A 144 5.38 -5.95 -1.07
C ILE A 144 3.98 -6.55 -1.15
N LEU A 145 3.88 -7.88 -1.30
CA LEU A 145 2.60 -8.59 -1.30
C LEU A 145 1.89 -8.49 0.06
N LEU A 146 2.63 -8.54 1.18
CA LEU A 146 2.06 -8.36 2.52
C LEU A 146 1.48 -6.94 2.70
N ILE A 147 2.21 -5.90 2.28
CA ILE A 147 1.72 -4.52 2.32
C ILE A 147 0.41 -4.41 1.52
N ALA A 148 0.39 -4.89 0.28
CA ALA A 148 -0.77 -4.82 -0.61
C ALA A 148 -1.99 -5.60 -0.07
N THR A 149 -1.77 -6.81 0.44
CA THR A 149 -2.85 -7.63 1.01
C THR A 149 -3.37 -7.11 2.35
N SER A 150 -2.60 -6.27 3.04
CA SER A 150 -2.97 -5.66 4.31
C SER A 150 -3.76 -4.35 4.20
N LEU A 151 -4.11 -3.89 2.99
CA LEU A 151 -4.88 -2.65 2.81
C LEU A 151 -6.32 -2.79 3.29
N GLN A 152 -6.70 -1.99 4.29
CA GLN A 152 -8.03 -1.96 4.93
C GLN A 152 -8.54 -0.53 5.17
#